data_AF-A0A7W4BPD1-F1
#
_entry.id   AF-A0A7W4BPD1-F1
#
_cell.length_a   1.000
_cell.length_b   1.000
_cell.length_c   1.000
_cell.angle_alpha   90.00
_cell.angle_beta   90.00
_cell.angle_gamma   90.00
#
_symmetry.space_group_name_H-M   'P 1'
#
loop_
_entity.id
_entity.type
_entity.pdbx_description
1 polymer ?
#
loop_
_entity_poly.entity_id
_entity_poly.type
_entity_poly.pdbx_seq_one_letter_code
_entity_poly.pdbx_strand_id
1 'polypeptide(L)'
;MNISGKTELMLSIENLNLDKIKQFIYSEYKSLAIDDEMFKKDSTGRSAIYYAALRGDEDIIWFLLSLLPGTGIFCKRGQLLESKDNQGLTPEEFAQVNGNDKIYKLLCSERMRIEFFE
;
A
#
# COMPACT_ATOMS: atom_id res chain seq x y z
N MET A 1 18.13 -1.05 -5.14
CA MET A 1 17.71 -0.93 -3.73
C MET A 1 18.75 -0.12 -2.99
N ASN A 2 18.31 0.85 -2.17
CA ASN A 2 19.20 1.54 -1.23
C ASN A 2 19.42 0.66 0.01
N ILE A 3 20.21 1.11 0.99
CA ILE A 3 20.50 0.35 2.22
C ILE A 3 19.24 -0.01 3.04
N SER A 4 18.14 0.71 2.84
CA SER A 4 16.84 0.39 3.47
C SER A 4 16.02 -0.63 2.70
N GLY A 5 16.46 -1.10 1.52
CA GLY A 5 15.68 -2.04 0.69
C GLY A 5 14.45 -1.42 0.04
N LYS A 6 14.24 -0.10 0.14
CA LYS A 6 13.07 0.55 -0.44
C LYS A 6 13.08 0.50 -1.96
N THR A 7 11.91 0.26 -2.53
CA THR A 7 11.70 0.35 -3.96
C THR A 7 11.53 1.79 -4.41
N GLU A 8 11.53 2.02 -5.73
CA GLU A 8 11.31 3.37 -6.26
C GLU A 8 9.89 3.87 -5.97
N LEU A 9 8.88 3.00 -5.95
CA LEU A 9 7.52 3.37 -5.57
C LEU A 9 7.46 3.85 -4.11
N MET A 10 8.09 3.11 -3.19
CA MET A 10 8.16 3.49 -1.77
C MET A 10 8.82 4.85 -1.58
N LEU A 11 9.96 5.09 -2.24
CA LEU A 11 10.68 6.35 -2.18
C LEU A 11 9.86 7.50 -2.80
N SER A 12 9.10 7.24 -3.85
CA SER A 12 8.26 8.25 -4.49
C SER A 12 7.10 8.67 -3.57
N ILE A 13 6.47 7.71 -2.89
CA ILE A 13 5.43 7.99 -1.89
C ILE A 13 5.99 8.73 -0.69
N GLU A 14 7.09 8.24 -0.11
CA GLU A 14 7.74 8.85 1.05
C GLU A 14 8.07 10.32 0.80
N ASN A 15 8.64 10.63 -0.37
CA ASN A 15 9.03 11.99 -0.77
C ASN A 15 7.90 12.81 -1.41
N LEU A 16 6.67 12.29 -1.48
CA LEU A 16 5.54 12.91 -2.20
C LEU A 16 5.87 13.33 -3.65
N ASN A 17 6.64 12.50 -4.35
CA ASN A 17 6.98 12.76 -5.74
C ASN A 17 5.80 12.33 -6.64
N LEU A 18 4.79 13.19 -6.76
CA LEU A 18 3.57 12.93 -7.52
C LEU A 18 3.84 12.61 -8.99
N ASP A 19 4.86 13.22 -9.60
CA ASP A 19 5.21 12.95 -11.01
C ASP A 19 5.75 11.54 -11.18
N LYS A 20 6.60 11.06 -10.26
CA LYS A 20 7.05 9.67 -10.26
C LYS A 20 5.93 8.70 -9.95
N ILE A 21 5.08 9.01 -8.96
CA ILE A 21 3.89 8.20 -8.67
C ILE A 21 3.02 8.09 -9.93
N LYS A 22 2.80 9.20 -10.65
CA LYS A 22 2.08 9.21 -11.94
C LYS A 22 2.82 8.46 -13.04
N GLN A 23 4.14 8.47 -13.11
CA GLN A 23 4.87 7.63 -14.06
C GLN A 23 4.60 6.14 -13.83
N PHE A 24 4.47 5.68 -12.58
CA PHE A 24 4.00 4.31 -12.29
C PHE A 24 2.57 4.05 -12.82
N ILE A 25 1.69 5.08 -12.85
CA ILE A 25 0.31 5.00 -13.36
C ILE A 25 0.26 4.85 -14.88
N TYR A 26 1.04 5.68 -15.56
CA TYR A 26 0.88 5.95 -17.00
C TYR A 26 1.97 5.32 -17.87
N SER A 27 2.96 4.62 -17.29
CA SER A 27 3.92 3.87 -18.10
C SER A 27 3.25 2.70 -18.81
N GLU A 28 3.77 2.34 -20.00
CA GLU A 28 3.32 1.18 -20.79
C GLU A 28 3.40 -0.17 -20.02
N TYR A 29 4.08 -0.19 -18.87
CA TYR A 29 4.26 -1.35 -18.00
C TYR A 29 3.10 -1.61 -17.02
N LYS A 30 1.99 -0.86 -17.11
CA LYS A 30 0.78 -1.02 -16.28
C LYS A 30 0.26 -2.46 -16.16
N SER A 31 0.62 -3.36 -17.09
CA SER A 31 -0.06 -4.64 -17.29
C SER A 31 0.63 -5.92 -16.76
N LEU A 32 1.84 -5.93 -16.20
CA LEU A 32 2.43 -7.23 -15.81
C LEU A 32 3.07 -7.35 -14.41
N ALA A 33 3.38 -6.24 -13.72
CA ALA A 33 4.14 -6.33 -12.48
C ALA A 33 3.79 -5.27 -11.42
N ILE A 34 2.66 -4.55 -11.55
CA ILE A 34 2.27 -3.56 -10.54
C ILE A 34 1.99 -4.24 -9.19
N ASP A 35 1.37 -5.41 -9.21
CA ASP A 35 1.19 -6.27 -8.04
C ASP A 35 2.55 -6.53 -7.38
N ASP A 36 3.51 -7.12 -8.10
CA ASP A 36 4.84 -7.42 -7.56
C ASP A 36 5.52 -6.19 -6.94
N GLU A 37 5.40 -5.03 -7.57
CA GLU A 37 5.95 -3.78 -7.03
C GLU A 37 5.23 -3.31 -5.76
N MET A 38 3.91 -3.43 -5.71
CA MET A 38 3.09 -3.09 -4.54
C MET A 38 3.32 -4.02 -3.35
N PHE A 39 3.65 -5.30 -3.61
CA PHE A 39 3.88 -6.32 -2.58
C PHE A 39 5.34 -6.44 -2.13
N LYS A 40 6.30 -5.84 -2.85
CA LYS A 40 7.68 -5.79 -2.41
C LYS A 40 7.77 -5.16 -1.03
N LYS A 41 8.65 -5.71 -0.21
CA LYS A 41 8.92 -5.25 1.15
C LYS A 41 10.34 -4.73 1.24
N ASP A 42 10.50 -3.65 1.98
CA ASP A 42 11.79 -3.13 2.35
C ASP A 42 12.46 -3.95 3.47
N SER A 43 13.60 -3.48 4.00
CA SER A 43 14.31 -4.20 5.07
C SER A 43 13.55 -4.27 6.41
N THR A 44 12.49 -3.48 6.56
CA THR A 44 11.59 -3.49 7.72
C THR A 44 10.31 -4.30 7.48
N GLY A 45 10.20 -4.95 6.33
CA GLY A 45 9.03 -5.74 5.97
C GLY A 45 7.87 -4.89 5.43
N ARG A 46 8.09 -3.61 5.16
CA ARG A 46 7.04 -2.66 4.78
C ARG A 46 6.92 -2.54 3.27
N SER A 47 5.68 -2.62 2.78
CA SER A 47 5.32 -2.37 1.40
C SER A 47 4.96 -0.89 1.16
N ALA A 48 4.64 -0.51 -0.09
CA ALA A 48 4.33 0.87 -0.46
C ALA A 48 3.18 1.49 0.37
N ILE A 49 2.17 0.70 0.74
CA ILE A 49 1.00 1.18 1.50
C ILE A 49 1.36 1.69 2.90
N TYR A 50 2.42 1.16 3.53
CA TYR A 50 2.89 1.61 4.84
C TYR A 50 3.40 3.06 4.80
N TYR A 51 4.05 3.44 3.70
CA TYR A 51 4.56 4.79 3.53
C TYR A 51 3.43 5.80 3.29
N ALA A 52 2.40 5.40 2.56
CA ALA A 52 1.18 6.21 2.42
C ALA A 52 0.46 6.31 3.78
N ALA A 53 0.40 5.22 4.54
CA ALA A 53 -0.21 5.18 5.86
C ALA A 53 0.54 6.03 6.90
N LEU A 54 1.87 6.04 6.86
CA LEU A 54 2.71 6.91 7.71
C LEU A 54 2.42 8.39 7.46
N ARG A 55 2.19 8.76 6.19
CA ARG A 55 1.96 10.15 5.77
C ARG A 55 0.56 10.66 6.11
N GLY A 56 -0.39 9.77 6.37
CA GLY A 56 -1.79 10.16 6.57
C GLY A 56 -2.51 10.56 5.27
N ASP A 57 -2.01 10.12 4.11
CA ASP A 57 -2.46 10.58 2.79
C ASP A 57 -3.49 9.63 2.17
N GLU A 58 -4.77 9.99 2.26
CA GLU A 58 -5.88 9.18 1.76
C GLU A 58 -5.87 9.02 0.24
N ASP A 59 -5.44 10.05 -0.49
CA ASP A 59 -5.47 10.03 -1.95
C ASP A 59 -4.48 8.99 -2.48
N ILE A 60 -3.30 8.90 -1.87
CA ILE A 60 -2.31 7.87 -2.21
C ILE A 60 -2.80 6.48 -1.78
N ILE A 61 -3.46 6.35 -0.63
CA ILE A 61 -4.02 5.06 -0.20
C ILE A 61 -5.06 4.56 -1.19
N TRP A 62 -6.05 5.40 -1.53
CA TRP A 62 -7.09 5.03 -2.50
C TRP A 62 -6.51 4.76 -3.88
N PHE A 63 -5.54 5.56 -4.27
CA PHE A 63 -4.80 5.35 -5.51
C PHE A 63 -4.18 3.94 -5.54
N LEU A 64 -3.37 3.57 -4.54
CA LEU A 64 -2.76 2.23 -4.45
C LEU A 64 -3.82 1.12 -4.47
N LEU A 65 -4.86 1.23 -3.64
CA LEU A 65 -5.91 0.21 -3.56
C LEU A 65 -6.66 0.04 -4.88
N SER A 66 -6.88 1.13 -5.63
CA SER A 66 -7.59 1.12 -6.92
C SER A 66 -6.85 0.34 -8.02
N LEU A 67 -5.53 0.15 -7.87
CA LEU A 67 -4.72 -0.62 -8.82
C LEU A 67 -4.91 -2.13 -8.67
N LEU A 68 -5.40 -2.60 -7.53
CA LEU A 68 -5.57 -4.02 -7.23
C LEU A 68 -7.03 -4.45 -7.33
N PRO A 69 -7.31 -5.67 -7.81
CA PRO A 69 -8.64 -6.26 -7.73
C PRO A 69 -9.05 -6.41 -6.26
N GLY A 70 -10.27 -5.94 -5.96
CA GLY A 70 -10.87 -5.96 -4.61
C GLY A 70 -11.95 -7.03 -4.43
N THR A 71 -12.03 -8.03 -5.33
CA THR A 71 -13.06 -9.08 -5.32
C THR A 71 -12.49 -10.39 -5.85
N GLY A 72 -13.08 -11.52 -5.44
CA GLY A 72 -12.80 -12.86 -5.97
C GLY A 72 -11.77 -13.66 -5.16
N ILE A 73 -11.61 -14.94 -5.50
CA ILE A 73 -10.81 -15.94 -4.75
C ILE A 73 -9.35 -15.49 -4.49
N PHE A 74 -8.80 -14.65 -5.36
CA PHE A 74 -7.46 -14.08 -5.21
C PHE A 74 -7.54 -12.55 -5.07
N CYS A 75 -8.20 -12.08 -4.01
CA CYS A 75 -8.32 -10.65 -3.71
C CYS A 75 -6.96 -10.06 -3.32
N LYS A 76 -6.24 -9.53 -4.30
CA LYS A 76 -4.94 -8.87 -4.08
C LYS A 76 -5.06 -7.68 -3.15
N ARG A 77 -6.15 -6.93 -3.23
CA ARG A 77 -6.37 -5.81 -2.30
C ARG A 77 -6.42 -6.30 -0.85
N GLY A 78 -7.17 -7.36 -0.57
CA GLY A 78 -7.24 -7.99 0.76
C GLY A 78 -5.87 -8.47 1.22
N GLN A 79 -5.15 -9.22 0.37
CA GLN A 79 -3.79 -9.69 0.66
C GLN A 79 -2.82 -8.55 1.01
N LEU A 80 -2.94 -7.39 0.34
CA LEU A 80 -2.09 -6.24 0.65
C LEU A 80 -2.45 -5.65 2.02
N LEU A 81 -3.74 -5.53 2.33
CA LEU A 81 -4.25 -5.01 3.61
C LEU A 81 -3.92 -5.92 4.80
N GLU A 82 -3.79 -7.23 4.58
CA GLU A 82 -3.39 -8.19 5.62
C GLU A 82 -1.87 -8.39 5.71
N SER A 83 -1.10 -7.83 4.78
CA SER A 83 0.35 -8.01 4.74
C SER A 83 1.00 -7.36 5.96
N LYS A 84 1.75 -8.14 6.74
CA LYS A 84 2.43 -7.66 7.97
C LYS A 84 3.85 -7.18 7.74
N ASP A 85 4.27 -6.14 8.44
CA ASP A 85 5.67 -5.74 8.55
C ASP A 85 6.47 -6.64 9.51
N ASN A 86 7.77 -6.38 9.69
CA ASN A 86 8.61 -7.19 10.57
C ASN A 86 8.23 -7.09 12.06
N GLN A 87 7.46 -6.07 12.45
CA GLN A 87 6.91 -5.93 13.79
C GLN A 87 5.57 -6.66 13.94
N GLY A 88 5.08 -7.32 12.88
CA GLY A 88 3.82 -8.03 12.88
C GLY A 88 2.59 -7.13 12.71
N LEU A 89 2.79 -5.84 12.43
CA LEU A 89 1.71 -4.87 12.24
C LEU A 89 1.20 -4.96 10.81
N THR A 90 -0.12 -4.90 10.62
CA THR A 90 -0.75 -4.63 9.32
C THR A 90 -0.65 -3.13 8.98
N PRO A 91 -0.97 -2.70 7.74
CA PRO A 91 -0.99 -1.29 7.39
C PRO A 91 -1.96 -0.45 8.25
N GLU A 92 -3.10 -1.00 8.65
CA GLU A 92 -4.06 -0.29 9.51
C GLU A 92 -3.51 -0.11 10.93
N GLU A 93 -2.96 -1.16 11.53
CA GLU A 93 -2.35 -1.11 12.86
C GLU A 93 -1.14 -0.18 12.86
N PHE A 94 -0.36 -0.20 11.78
CA PHE A 94 0.77 0.71 11.59
C PHE A 94 0.31 2.18 11.52
N ALA A 95 -0.78 2.48 10.79
CA ALA A 95 -1.36 3.82 10.78
C ALA A 95 -1.77 4.27 12.18
N GLN A 96 -2.41 3.39 12.95
CA GLN A 96 -2.87 3.65 14.31
C GLN A 96 -1.69 3.95 15.27
N VAL A 97 -0.65 3.12 15.25
CA VAL A 97 0.56 3.32 16.08
C VAL A 97 1.26 4.64 15.77
N ASN A 98 1.15 5.14 14.53
CA ASN A 98 1.71 6.42 14.11
C ASN A 98 0.72 7.61 14.26
N GLY A 99 -0.44 7.41 14.88
CA GLY A 99 -1.41 8.48 15.15
C GLY A 99 -2.29 8.89 13.97
N ASN A 100 -2.31 8.10 12.89
CA ASN A 100 -3.09 8.38 11.69
C ASN A 100 -4.48 7.73 11.75
N ASP A 101 -5.31 8.14 12.71
CA ASP A 101 -6.65 7.59 12.98
C ASP A 101 -7.57 7.59 11.74
N LYS A 102 -7.43 8.62 10.90
CA LYS A 102 -8.20 8.73 9.65
C LYS A 102 -7.88 7.58 8.70
N ILE A 103 -6.59 7.29 8.53
CA ILE A 103 -6.12 6.18 7.68
C ILE A 103 -6.43 4.83 8.31
N TYR A 104 -6.29 4.68 9.62
CA TYR A 104 -6.71 3.47 10.33
C TYR A 104 -8.18 3.14 10.01
N LYS A 105 -9.09 4.11 10.15
CA LYS A 105 -10.51 3.92 9.84
C LYS A 105 -10.75 3.59 8.38
N LEU A 106 -10.03 4.25 7.45
CA LEU A 106 -10.15 4.00 6.03
C LEU A 106 -9.75 2.55 5.69
N LEU A 107 -8.57 2.12 6.12
CA LEU A 107 -8.04 0.79 5.84
C LEU A 107 -8.89 -0.32 6.48
N CYS A 108 -9.34 -0.11 7.72
CA CYS A 108 -10.26 -1.00 8.41
C CYS A 108 -11.60 -1.12 7.68
N SER A 109 -12.14 0.00 7.20
CA SER A 109 -13.40 0.00 6.44
C SER A 109 -13.26 -0.76 5.11
N GLU A 110 -12.16 -0.57 4.38
CA GLU A 110 -11.94 -1.29 3.12
C GLU A 110 -11.68 -2.78 3.38
N ARG A 111 -10.95 -3.15 4.44
CA ARG A 111 -10.74 -4.55 4.84
C ARG A 111 -12.07 -5.24 5.14
N MET A 112 -12.90 -4.64 6.00
CA MET A 112 -14.24 -5.17 6.32
C MET A 112 -15.14 -5.26 5.09
N ARG A 113 -15.06 -4.27 4.20
CA ARG A 113 -15.80 -4.30 2.93
C ARG A 113 -15.40 -5.54 2.10
N ILE A 114 -14.10 -5.83 1.97
CA ILE A 114 -13.62 -6.99 1.22
C ILE A 114 -14.11 -8.29 1.85
N GLU A 115 -13.94 -8.46 3.17
CA GLU A 115 -14.42 -9.65 3.90
C GLU A 115 -15.92 -9.91 3.73
N PHE A 116 -16.72 -8.85 3.55
CA PHE A 116 -18.16 -8.98 3.35
C PHE A 116 -18.55 -9.42 1.92
N PHE A 117 -17.69 -9.18 0.92
CA PHE A 117 -17.95 -9.46 -0.50
C PHE A 117 -17.15 -10.64 -1.07
N GLU A 118 -16.32 -11.30 -0.27
CA GLU A 118 -15.68 -12.60 -0.58
C GLU A 118 -16.65 -13.77 -0.33
#